data_AF-A0A101VYN0-F1
#
_entry.id   AF-A0A101VYN0-F1
#
_cell.length_a   1.000
_cell.length_b   1.000
_cell.length_c   1.000
_cell.angle_alpha   90.00
_cell.angle_beta   90.00
_cell.angle_gamma   90.00
#
_symmetry.space_group_name_H-M   'P 1'
#
loop_
_entity.id
_entity.type
_entity.pdbx_description
1 polymer ?
#
loop_
_entity_poly.entity_id
_entity_poly.type
_entity_poly.pdbx_seq_one_letter_code
_entity_poly.pdbx_strand_id
1 'polypeptide(L)'
;MSYQQNSDFEIGYNYVRRRYSFLSKKSPQYLWELGTAYLIVKGATAELSRGMGFYFLELGVKMFLSETALALRREDDFYAEM
;
A
#
# COMPACT_ATOMS: atom_id res chain seq x y z
N MET A 1 -8.87 -25.54 -17.94
CA MET A 1 -8.61 -24.28 -17.22
C MET A 1 -8.87 -24.54 -15.75
N SER A 2 -7.84 -24.57 -14.90
CA SER A 2 -8.04 -24.63 -13.46
C SER A 2 -8.51 -23.24 -13.00
N TYR A 3 -9.71 -23.15 -12.45
CA TYR A 3 -10.11 -21.96 -11.70
C TYR A 3 -9.27 -21.96 -10.42
N GLN A 4 -8.21 -21.14 -10.37
CA GLN A 4 -7.62 -20.77 -9.08
C GLN A 4 -8.70 -20.01 -8.31
N GLN A 5 -9.30 -20.68 -7.34
CA GLN A 5 -10.18 -20.02 -6.38
C GLN A 5 -9.31 -19.11 -5.53
N ASN A 6 -9.35 -17.81 -5.84
CA ASN A 6 -8.71 -16.79 -5.01
C ASN A 6 -9.43 -16.76 -3.66
N SER A 7 -8.66 -16.70 -2.58
CA SER A 7 -9.19 -16.44 -1.24
C SER A 7 -9.88 -15.07 -1.18
N ASP A 8 -10.82 -14.89 -0.25
CA ASP A 8 -11.48 -13.60 -0.02
C ASP A 8 -10.46 -12.47 0.21
N PHE A 9 -9.35 -12.78 0.89
CA PHE A 9 -8.23 -11.86 1.04
C PHE A 9 -7.65 -11.42 -0.31
N GLU A 10 -7.28 -12.37 -1.17
CA GLU A 10 -6.73 -12.07 -2.49
C GLU A 10 -7.71 -11.31 -3.38
N ILE A 11 -9.01 -11.58 -3.26
CA ILE A 11 -10.06 -10.83 -3.95
C ILE A 11 -10.03 -9.37 -3.51
N GLY A 12 -9.99 -9.12 -2.19
CA GLY A 12 -9.96 -7.77 -1.63
C GLY A 12 -8.71 -6.99 -2.03
N TYR A 13 -7.54 -7.63 -1.89
CA TYR A 13 -6.25 -7.07 -2.27
C TYR A 13 -6.22 -6.69 -3.76
N ASN A 14 -6.61 -7.64 -4.63
CA ASN A 14 -6.58 -7.41 -6.07
C ASN A 14 -7.63 -6.40 -6.54
N TYR A 15 -8.80 -6.36 -5.89
CA TYR A 15 -9.82 -5.36 -6.17
C TYR A 15 -9.26 -3.94 -5.97
N VAL A 16 -8.65 -3.69 -4.80
CA VAL A 16 -8.10 -2.38 -4.49
C VAL A 16 -6.93 -2.04 -5.39
N ARG A 17 -6.01 -2.98 -5.60
CA ARG A 17 -4.86 -2.80 -6.48
C ARG A 17 -5.27 -2.35 -7.89
N ARG A 18 -6.34 -2.93 -8.45
CA ARG A 18 -6.82 -2.60 -9.80
C ARG A 18 -7.58 -1.29 -9.82
N ARG A 19 -8.44 -1.05 -8.82
CA ARG A 19 -9.39 0.07 -8.84
C ARG A 19 -8.82 1.38 -8.30
N TYR A 20 -7.88 1.29 -7.37
CA TYR A 20 -7.34 2.44 -6.63
C TYR A 20 -5.83 2.64 -6.83
N SER A 21 -5.27 2.15 -7.93
CA SER A 21 -3.85 2.34 -8.28
C SER A 21 -3.43 3.82 -8.30
N PHE A 22 -4.36 4.74 -8.57
CA PHE A 22 -4.14 6.18 -8.55
C PHE A 22 -3.85 6.75 -7.15
N LEU A 23 -4.15 6.00 -6.07
CA LEU A 23 -3.85 6.42 -4.70
C LEU A 23 -2.35 6.40 -4.38
N SER A 24 -1.52 5.83 -5.26
CA SER A 24 -0.06 5.99 -5.24
C SER A 24 0.43 7.44 -5.38
N LYS A 25 -0.47 8.39 -5.66
CA LYS A 25 -0.19 9.84 -5.69
C LYS A 25 -0.54 10.56 -4.39
N LYS A 26 -1.10 9.85 -3.40
CA LYS A 26 -1.42 10.39 -2.07
C LYS A 26 -0.23 10.20 -1.13
N SER A 27 -0.21 10.94 -0.02
CA SER A 27 0.87 10.80 0.95
C SER A 27 0.89 9.39 1.56
N PRO A 28 2.08 8.87 1.93
CA PRO A 28 2.20 7.59 2.65
C PRO A 28 1.33 7.54 3.91
N GLN A 29 1.24 8.65 4.65
CA GLN A 29 0.44 8.75 5.88
C GLN A 29 -1.05 8.54 5.61
N TYR A 30 -1.58 9.11 4.54
CA TYR A 30 -2.98 8.91 4.15
C TYR A 30 -3.28 7.44 3.83
N LEU A 31 -2.34 6.76 3.16
CA LEU A 31 -2.47 5.33 2.86
C LEU A 31 -2.42 4.46 4.14
N TRP A 32 -1.62 4.84 5.12
CA TRP A 32 -1.57 4.17 6.42
C TRP A 32 -2.86 4.34 7.23
N GLU A 33 -3.40 5.56 7.28
CA GLU A 33 -4.69 5.84 7.93
C GLU A 33 -5.81 5.03 7.29
N LEU A 34 -5.87 5.01 5.95
CA LEU A 34 -6.87 4.26 5.20
C LEU A 34 -6.73 2.74 5.44
N GLY A 35 -5.51 2.20 5.33
CA GLY A 35 -5.24 0.79 5.59
C GLY A 35 -5.63 0.37 7.01
N THR A 36 -5.30 1.20 7.99
CA THR A 36 -5.67 0.99 9.40
C THR A 36 -7.18 1.00 9.60
N ALA A 37 -7.90 1.91 8.94
CA ALA A 37 -9.36 1.98 9.01
C ALA A 37 -10.02 0.67 8.54
N TYR A 38 -9.53 0.08 7.44
CA TYR A 38 -10.00 -1.22 6.93
C TYR A 38 -9.74 -2.41 7.87
N LEU A 39 -8.81 -2.27 8.82
CA LEU A 39 -8.44 -3.30 9.79
C LEU A 39 -9.13 -3.11 11.15
N ILE A 40 -9.47 -1.87 11.53
CA ILE A 40 -10.04 -1.54 12.85
C ILE A 40 -11.58 -1.52 12.84
N VAL A 41 -12.22 -1.20 11.72
CA VAL A 41 -13.69 -1.10 11.65
C VAL A 41 -14.35 -2.43 12.01
N LYS A 42 -15.39 -2.41 12.87
CA LYS A 42 -16.22 -3.59 13.16
C LYS A 42 -16.70 -4.24 11.85
N GLY A 43 -16.32 -5.49 11.61
CA GLY A 43 -16.53 -6.19 10.33
C GLY A 43 -15.24 -6.45 9.54
N ALA A 44 -14.12 -5.84 9.92
CA ALA A 44 -12.77 -6.08 9.39
C ALA A 44 -12.20 -7.47 9.71
N THR A 45 -12.95 -8.31 10.42
CA THR A 45 -12.67 -9.74 10.54
C THR A 45 -12.94 -10.50 9.24
N ALA A 46 -13.64 -9.89 8.28
CA ALA A 46 -13.78 -10.42 6.93
C ALA A 46 -12.43 -10.35 6.20
N GLU A 47 -11.93 -11.50 5.76
CA GLU A 47 -10.70 -11.64 4.99
C GLU A 47 -10.65 -10.70 3.77
N LEU A 48 -11.81 -10.44 3.15
CA LEU A 48 -11.96 -9.44 2.09
C LEU A 48 -11.51 -8.04 2.51
N SER A 49 -11.97 -7.54 3.66
CA SER A 49 -11.60 -6.22 4.19
C SER A 49 -10.11 -6.17 4.55
N ARG A 50 -9.57 -7.27 5.09
CA ARG A 50 -8.15 -7.39 5.42
C ARG A 50 -7.27 -7.29 4.17
N GLY A 51 -7.65 -7.95 3.08
CA GLY A 51 -6.95 -7.84 1.81
C GLY A 51 -6.91 -6.41 1.28
N MET A 52 -8.04 -5.69 1.39
CA MET A 52 -8.12 -4.27 1.01
C MET A 52 -7.19 -3.39 1.86
N GLY A 53 -7.28 -3.51 3.18
CA GLY A 53 -6.45 -2.73 4.12
C GLY A 53 -4.97 -3.02 3.96
N PHE A 54 -4.60 -4.29 3.78
CA PHE A 54 -3.22 -4.72 3.58
C PHE A 54 -2.59 -4.06 2.35
N TYR A 55 -3.31 -3.97 1.23
CA TYR A 55 -2.79 -3.31 0.03
C TYR A 55 -2.42 -1.84 0.30
N PHE A 56 -3.26 -1.09 1.04
CA PHE A 56 -2.98 0.31 1.34
C PHE A 56 -1.76 0.47 2.26
N LEU A 57 -1.64 -0.38 3.28
CA LEU A 57 -0.45 -0.39 4.15
C LEU A 57 0.81 -0.70 3.35
N GLU A 58 0.77 -1.74 2.50
CA GLU A 58 1.89 -2.12 1.65
C GLU A 58 2.31 -0.99 0.71
N LEU A 59 1.33 -0.32 0.07
CA LEU A 59 1.59 0.81 -0.82
C LEU A 59 2.22 1.98 -0.06
N GLY A 60 1.71 2.33 1.11
CA GLY A 60 2.26 3.40 1.94
C GLY A 60 3.70 3.14 2.35
N VAL A 61 4.03 1.90 2.76
CA VAL A 61 5.41 1.51 3.09
C VAL A 61 6.33 1.61 1.86
N LYS A 62 5.90 1.11 0.70
CA LYS A 62 6.70 1.20 -0.54
C LYS A 62 6.98 2.64 -0.94
N MET A 63 5.99 3.52 -0.81
CA MET A 63 6.17 4.95 -1.09
C MET A 63 7.14 5.60 -0.11
N PHE A 64 6.97 5.38 1.19
CA PHE A 64 7.87 5.90 2.22
C PHE A 64 9.33 5.47 1.99
N LEU A 65 9.55 4.19 1.67
CA LEU A 65 10.89 3.68 1.36
C LEU A 65 11.46 4.31 0.09
N SER A 66 10.63 4.51 -0.95
CA SER A 66 11.06 5.16 -2.19
C SER A 66 11.43 6.63 -1.96
N GLU A 67 10.65 7.37 -1.17
CA GLU A 67 10.92 8.76 -0.82
C GLU A 67 12.21 8.89 0.00
N THR A 68 12.39 8.00 0.98
CA THR A 68 13.60 7.95 1.81
C THR A 68 14.84 7.60 0.99
N ALA A 69 14.75 6.60 0.09
CA ALA A 69 15.86 6.22 -0.77
C ALA A 69 16.24 7.34 -1.76
N LEU A 70 15.27 8.10 -2.27
CA LEU A 70 15.54 9.26 -3.12
C LEU A 70 16.19 10.41 -2.34
N ALA A 71 15.78 10.64 -1.09
CA ALA A 71 16.38 11.67 -0.25
C ALA A 71 17.86 11.38 0.04
N LEU A 72 18.19 10.13 0.40
CA LEU A 72 19.56 9.72 0.65
C LEU A 72 20.46 9.86 -0.58
N ARG A 73 19.98 9.49 -1.77
CA ARG A 73 20.75 9.67 -3.01
C ARG A 73 21.05 11.14 -3.33
N ARG A 74 20.09 12.03 -3.12
CA ARG A 74 20.30 13.48 -3.35
C ARG A 74 21.33 14.06 -2.39
N GLU A 75 21.39 13.54 -1.17
CA GLU A 75 22.38 13.95 -0.19
C GLU A 75 23.78 13.49 -0.61
N ASP A 76 23.94 12.24 -1.06
CA ASP A 76 25.19 11.72 -1.61
C ASP A 76 25.69 12.55 -2.82
N ASP A 77 24.79 12.88 -3.75
CA ASP A 77 25.11 13.68 -4.94
C ASP A 77 25.56 15.11 -4.55
N PHE A 78 24.90 15.74 -3.57
CA PHE A 78 25.27 17.08 -3.08
C PHE A 78 26.68 17.10 -2.48
N TYR A 79 27.05 16.09 -1.69
CA TYR A 79 28.41 15.99 -1.14
C TYR A 79 29.47 15.62 -2.17
N ALA A 80 29.10 14.98 -3.28
CA ALA A 80 30.02 14.65 -4.37
C ALA A 80 30.35 15.85 -5.28
N GLU A 81 29.50 16.89 -5.30
CA GLU A 81 29.70 18.12 -6.10
C GLU A 81 30.46 19.25 -5.35
N MET A 82 30.75 19.08 -4.06
CA MET A 82 31.60 20.00 -3.26
C MET A 82 33.08 19.66 -3.35
#